data_AF-A0A2D9MG57-F1
#
_entry.id   AF-A0A2D9MG57-F1
#
_cell.length_a   1.000
_cell.length_b   1.000
_cell.length_c   1.000
_cell.angle_alpha   90.00
_cell.angle_beta   90.00
_cell.angle_gamma   90.00
#
_symmetry.space_group_name_H-M   'P 1'
#
loop_
_entity.id
_entity.type
_entity.pdbx_description
1 polymer ?
#
loop_
_entity_poly.entity_id
_entity_poly.type
_entity_poly.pdbx_seq_one_letter_code
_entity_poly.pdbx_strand_id
1 'polypeptide(L)'
;MLRIRFLLITLLLIGSHAYSQVSEPDWAAVEEETLRHFRALLRFDTSDPPGRELPAAEYLRDVLEAEGIAVEMLSVDPERPNVVARLKGDGSQEPLL
;
A
#
# COMPACT_ATOMS: atom_id res chain seq x y z
N MET A 1 8.52 -45.74 22.71
CA MET A 1 7.57 -45.13 21.75
C MET A 1 7.01 -43.77 22.20
N LEU A 2 6.65 -43.60 23.48
CA LEU A 2 6.06 -42.33 23.98
C LEU A 2 6.99 -41.11 23.89
N ARG A 3 8.32 -41.29 24.07
CA ARG A 3 9.34 -40.24 23.97
C ARG A 3 9.55 -39.68 22.55
N ILE A 4 9.41 -40.52 21.53
CA ILE A 4 9.59 -40.12 20.11
C ILE A 4 8.39 -39.32 19.62
N ARG A 5 7.17 -39.69 20.04
CA ARG A 5 5.94 -38.92 19.76
C ARG A 5 5.97 -37.53 20.40
N PHE A 6 6.49 -37.41 21.62
CA PHE A 6 6.68 -36.12 22.28
C PHE A 6 7.67 -35.24 21.50
N LEU A 7 8.82 -35.79 21.07
CA LEU A 7 9.82 -35.06 20.30
C LEU A 7 9.27 -34.54 18.95
N LEU A 8 8.48 -35.36 18.25
CA LEU A 8 7.83 -34.99 16.98
C LEU A 8 6.78 -33.89 17.15
N ILE A 9 5.97 -33.93 18.22
CA ILE A 9 4.99 -32.87 18.53
C ILE A 9 5.69 -31.55 18.85
N THR A 10 6.81 -31.61 19.58
CA THR A 10 7.59 -30.42 19.93
C THR A 10 8.25 -29.79 18.70
N LEU A 11 8.76 -30.61 17.78
CA LEU A 11 9.34 -30.14 16.51
C LEU A 11 8.29 -29.51 15.58
N LEU A 12 7.06 -30.06 15.57
CA LEU A 12 5.94 -29.53 14.79
C LEU A 12 5.48 -28.15 15.31
N LEU A 13 5.50 -27.94 16.63
CA LEU A 13 5.13 -26.67 17.26
C LEU A 13 6.15 -25.54 17.01
N ILE A 14 7.45 -25.86 16.89
CA ILE A 14 8.50 -24.87 16.60
C ILE A 14 8.41 -24.39 15.13
N GLY A 15 8.11 -25.30 14.19
CA GLY A 15 7.96 -24.95 12.77
C GLY A 15 6.84 -23.94 12.50
N SER A 16 5.76 -23.97 13.29
CA SER A 16 4.62 -23.05 13.15
C SER A 16 4.92 -21.62 13.58
N HIS A 17 5.90 -21.40 14.47
CA HIS A 17 6.26 -20.05 14.93
C HIS A 17 7.09 -19.27 13.90
N ALA A 18 7.84 -19.99 13.05
CA ALA A 18 8.67 -19.37 12.02
C ALA A 18 7.85 -18.79 10.85
N TYR A 19 6.63 -19.30 10.61
CA TYR A 19 5.76 -18.85 9.52
C TYR A 19 4.91 -17.62 9.86
N SER A 20 4.79 -17.26 11.14
CA SER A 20 3.83 -16.24 11.60
C SER A 20 4.45 -14.88 11.93
N GLN A 21 5.75 -14.69 11.71
CA GLN A 21 6.41 -13.41 11.92
C GLN A 21 6.40 -12.65 10.59
N VAL A 22 5.32 -11.91 10.32
CA VAL A 22 5.41 -10.80 9.35
C VAL A 22 6.41 -9.83 9.95
N SER A 23 7.56 -9.65 9.29
CA SER A 23 8.54 -8.66 9.70
C SER A 23 7.88 -7.29 9.70
N GLU A 24 8.05 -6.57 10.81
CA GLU A 24 7.54 -5.22 10.94
C GLU A 24 8.15 -4.32 9.86
N PRO A 25 7.37 -3.37 9.28
CA PRO A 25 7.92 -2.42 8.33
C PRO A 25 9.06 -1.62 8.95
N ASP A 26 10.04 -1.22 8.14
CA ASP A 26 11.02 -0.22 8.55
C ASP A 26 10.32 1.14 8.67
N TRP A 27 9.83 1.45 9.86
CA TRP A 27 9.07 2.67 10.13
C TRP A 27 9.86 3.95 9.87
N ALA A 28 11.19 3.92 10.02
CA ALA A 28 12.01 5.09 9.73
C ALA A 28 12.07 5.37 8.23
N ALA A 29 12.22 4.32 7.41
CA ALA A 29 12.17 4.45 5.95
C ALA A 29 10.76 4.90 5.47
N VAL A 30 9.70 4.33 6.06
CA VAL A 30 8.31 4.72 5.75
C VAL A 30 8.05 6.19 6.11
N GLU A 31 8.56 6.68 7.23
CA GLU A 31 8.43 8.09 7.63
C GLU A 31 9.12 9.02 6.62
N GLU A 32 10.36 8.69 6.22
CA GLU A 32 11.10 9.47 5.23
C GLU A 32 10.35 9.55 3.89
N GLU A 33 9.88 8.41 3.40
CA GLU A 33 9.07 8.30 2.19
C GLU A 33 7.76 9.09 2.29
N THR A 34 7.03 8.93 3.39
CA THR A 34 5.78 9.64 3.65
C THR A 34 5.99 11.16 3.57
N LEU A 35 7.03 11.67 4.23
CA LEU A 35 7.36 13.10 4.20
C LEU A 35 7.81 13.58 2.83
N ARG A 36 8.43 12.72 2.01
CA ARG A 36 8.75 13.03 0.61
C ARG A 36 7.47 13.24 -0.21
N HIS A 37 6.52 12.30 -0.17
CA HIS A 37 5.26 12.43 -0.92
C HIS A 37 4.39 13.58 -0.39
N PHE A 38 4.29 13.73 0.93
CA PHE A 38 3.55 14.83 1.56
C PHE A 38 4.04 16.21 1.08
N ARG A 39 5.36 16.45 1.10
CA ARG A 39 5.94 17.72 0.63
C ARG A 39 5.80 17.92 -0.87
N ALA A 40 5.78 16.85 -1.67
CA ALA A 40 5.51 16.97 -3.10
C ALA A 40 4.07 17.43 -3.35
N LEU A 41 3.10 16.78 -2.70
CA LEU A 41 1.68 17.11 -2.83
C LEU A 41 1.36 18.54 -2.38
N LEU A 42 1.94 19.00 -1.27
CA LEU A 42 1.76 20.38 -0.78
C LEU A 42 2.20 21.48 -1.75
N ARG A 43 3.02 21.17 -2.76
CA ARG A 43 3.50 22.16 -3.73
C ARG A 43 2.54 22.37 -4.90
N PHE A 44 1.58 21.47 -5.10
CA PHE A 44 0.56 21.63 -6.12
C PHE A 44 -0.55 22.53 -5.58
N ASP A 45 -0.84 23.63 -6.28
CA ASP A 45 -1.98 24.49 -5.95
C ASP A 45 -3.26 23.86 -6.47
N THR A 46 -3.91 23.07 -5.62
CA THR A 46 -5.18 22.39 -5.90
C THR A 46 -6.38 23.16 -5.33
N SER A 47 -6.26 24.46 -5.06
CA SER A 47 -7.32 25.27 -4.45
C SER A 47 -8.55 25.38 -5.36
N ASP A 48 -9.75 25.29 -4.77
CA ASP A 48 -11.04 25.44 -5.45
C ASP A 48 -11.79 26.67 -4.88
N PRO A 49 -12.02 27.75 -5.67
CA PRO A 49 -11.78 27.90 -7.12
C PRO A 49 -10.34 28.28 -7.50
N PRO A 50 -9.84 27.93 -8.71
CA PRO A 50 -10.59 27.37 -9.85
C PRO A 50 -10.60 25.83 -9.98
N GLY A 51 -9.92 25.07 -9.10
CA GLY A 51 -9.83 23.61 -9.20
C GLY A 51 -8.79 23.17 -10.24
N ARG A 52 -7.57 22.88 -9.78
CA ARG A 52 -6.40 22.52 -10.60
C ARG A 52 -5.75 21.23 -10.09
N GLU A 53 -6.55 20.20 -9.91
CA GLU A 53 -6.14 18.95 -9.28
C GLU A 53 -5.27 18.06 -10.19
N LEU A 54 -5.34 18.24 -11.52
CA LEU A 54 -4.64 17.39 -12.49
C LEU A 54 -3.14 17.15 -12.17
N PRO A 55 -2.29 18.15 -11.89
CA PRO A 55 -0.87 17.90 -11.61
C PRO A 55 -0.63 17.02 -10.37
N ALA A 56 -1.46 17.17 -9.33
CA ALA A 56 -1.37 16.33 -8.13
C ALA A 56 -1.85 14.89 -8.42
N ALA A 57 -2.87 14.75 -9.25
CA ALA A 57 -3.38 13.45 -9.68
C ALA A 57 -2.37 12.70 -10.56
N GLU A 58 -1.69 13.39 -11.48
CA GLU A 58 -0.61 12.81 -12.29
C GLU A 58 0.57 12.36 -11.44
N TYR A 59 0.94 13.15 -10.42
CA TYR A 59 1.97 12.74 -9.46
C TYR A 59 1.61 11.44 -8.74
N LEU A 60 0.36 11.30 -8.28
CA LEU A 60 -0.10 10.08 -7.62
C LEU A 60 -0.12 8.88 -8.57
N ARG A 61 -0.56 9.07 -9.82
CA ARG A 61 -0.47 8.04 -10.87
C ARG A 61 0.96 7.54 -11.00
N ASP A 62 1.91 8.46 -11.22
CA ASP A 62 3.31 8.10 -11.48
C ASP A 62 3.96 7.38 -10.28
N VAL A 63 3.64 7.81 -9.05
CA VAL A 63 4.12 7.15 -7.82
C VAL A 63 3.57 5.72 -7.72
N LEU A 64 2.27 5.52 -7.92
CA LEU A 64 1.66 4.20 -7.80
C LEU A 64 2.10 3.24 -8.92
N GLU A 65 2.22 3.74 -10.14
CA GLU A 65 2.70 2.95 -11.28
C GLU A 65 4.17 2.54 -11.12
N ALA A 66 5.02 3.39 -10.53
CA ALA A 66 6.40 3.05 -10.21
C ALA A 66 6.51 1.86 -9.23
N GLU A 67 5.53 1.72 -8.34
CA GLU A 67 5.40 0.59 -7.41
C GLU A 67 4.66 -0.63 -8.01
N GLY A 68 4.36 -0.59 -9.32
CA GLY A 68 3.65 -1.67 -10.02
C GLY A 68 2.15 -1.75 -9.69
N ILE A 69 1.57 -0.69 -9.12
CA ILE A 69 0.14 -0.60 -8.83
C ILE A 69 -0.54 0.05 -10.03
N ALA A 70 -1.42 -0.68 -10.70
CA ALA A 70 -2.16 -0.16 -11.85
C ALA A 70 -3.12 0.95 -11.42
N VAL A 71 -3.14 2.04 -12.20
CA VAL A 71 -3.94 3.24 -11.95
C VAL A 71 -4.88 3.51 -13.13
N GLU A 72 -6.10 3.94 -12.81
CA GLU A 72 -7.08 4.47 -13.76
C GLU A 72 -7.38 5.93 -13.39
N MET A 73 -7.26 6.83 -14.38
CA MET A 73 -7.58 8.25 -14.25
C MET A 73 -8.98 8.50 -14.81
N LEU A 74 -9.95 8.81 -13.96
CA LEU A 74 -11.36 9.00 -14.34
C LEU A 74 -11.77 10.46 -14.18
N SER A 75 -12.27 11.10 -15.24
CA SER A 75 -12.64 12.51 -15.21
C SER A 75 -13.97 12.79 -15.89
N VAL A 76 -14.70 13.78 -15.35
CA VAL A 76 -15.76 14.51 -16.06
C VAL A 76 -15.18 15.80 -16.65
N ASP A 77 -14.43 16.53 -15.83
CA ASP A 77 -13.57 17.64 -16.26
C ASP A 77 -12.12 17.11 -16.39
N PRO A 78 -11.49 17.21 -17.57
CA PRO A 78 -10.10 16.78 -17.78
C PRO A 78 -9.10 17.39 -16.80
N GLU A 79 -9.34 18.60 -16.28
CA GLU A 79 -8.45 19.28 -15.33
C GLU A 79 -8.64 18.79 -13.87
N ARG A 80 -9.66 17.97 -13.62
CA ARG A 80 -10.05 17.50 -12.28
C ARG A 80 -10.29 15.98 -12.23
N PRO A 81 -9.29 15.16 -12.56
CA PRO A 81 -9.45 13.71 -12.57
C PRO A 81 -9.45 13.10 -11.16
N ASN A 82 -10.15 11.99 -11.00
CA ASN A 82 -10.00 11.06 -9.87
C ASN A 82 -8.92 10.03 -10.20
N VAL A 83 -8.11 9.69 -9.20
CA VAL A 83 -7.10 8.62 -9.27
C VAL A 83 -7.69 7.37 -8.62
N VAL A 84 -7.86 6.28 -9.38
CA VAL A 84 -8.38 5.01 -8.86
C VAL A 84 -7.31 3.95 -9.01
N ALA A 85 -6.95 3.29 -7.91
CA ALA A 85 -5.99 2.20 -7.88
C ALA A 85 -6.51 1.03 -7.06
N ARG A 86 -6.01 -0.17 -7.32
CA ARG A 86 -6.41 -1.39 -6.59
C ARG A 86 -5.23 -2.27 -6.27
N LEU A 87 -4.99 -2.48 -4.98
CA LEU A 87 -4.19 -3.60 -4.50
C LEU A 87 -5.07 -4.85 -4.42
N LYS A 88 -4.76 -5.86 -5.23
CA LYS A 88 -5.56 -7.09 -5.29
C LYS A 88 -5.26 -7.96 -4.07
N GLY A 89 -6.27 -8.15 -3.22
CA GLY A 89 -6.23 -9.15 -2.15
C GLY A 89 -6.36 -10.58 -2.67
N ASP A 90 -6.20 -11.55 -1.77
CA ASP A 90 -6.36 -12.98 -2.05
C ASP A 90 -7.83 -13.45 -2.04
N GLY A 91 -8.77 -12.54 -1.73
CA GLY A 91 -10.20 -12.82 -1.65
C GLY A 91 -10.66 -13.43 -0.32
N SER A 92 -9.78 -13.51 0.68
CA SER A 92 -10.12 -14.05 2.00
C SER A 92 -10.94 -13.10 2.88
N GLN A 93 -10.92 -11.79 2.58
CA GLN A 93 -11.63 -10.74 3.31
C GLN A 93 -12.42 -9.83 2.34
N GLU A 94 -13.39 -9.09 2.89
CA GLU A 94 -14.15 -8.11 2.13
C GLU A 94 -13.26 -6.94 1.68
N PRO A 95 -13.54 -6.33 0.51
CA PRO A 95 -12.79 -5.17 0.04
C PRO A 95 -13.04 -3.94 0.92
N LEU A 96 -12.03 -3.08 1.06
CA LEU A 96 -12.11 -1.78 1.72
C LEU A 96 -11.81 -0.68 0.69
N LEU A 97 -12.58 0.41 0.75
CA LEU A 97 -12.34 1.67 0.03
C LEU A 97 -12.35 2.82 1.03
#